data_AF-A0A0A9F223-F1
#
_entry.id   AF-A0A0A9F223-F1
#
_cell.length_a   1.000
_cell.length_b   1.000
_cell.length_c   1.000
_cell.angle_alpha   90.00
_cell.angle_beta   90.00
_cell.angle_gamma   90.00
#
_symmetry.space_group_name_H-M   'P 1'
#
loop_
_entity.id
_entity.type
_entity.pdbx_description
1 polymer ?
#
loop_
_entity_poly.entity_id
_entity_poly.type
_entity_poly.pdbx_seq_one_letter_code
_entity_poly.pdbx_strand_id
1 'polypeptide(L)'
;MAHTLRLVAPPLLWMVVEAAPDVPATARLLRTTGLMYRHLTYKDNFTAADAAAGKERHHQRNVALGHIEHHRLAGVVLFAGLGDVFDLRFFEPLRQISAFGAWPVATMSRDERKVVVRGPACNSSAVTGWFSRDFSNGTAAASTARPREVDVHGFAFNSSVLWDPERWGRYPTSEPDKSQDSMKFVQQVVLEDFSKVKGIPSDCSEVMVWHVDTTIPSSSSQPSPRNKRR
;
A
#
# COMPACT_ATOMS: atom_id res chain seq x y z
N MET A 1 -8.69 -6.76 -10.42
CA MET A 1 -9.01 -6.73 -8.97
C MET A 1 -10.26 -7.50 -8.56
N ALA A 2 -11.48 -7.08 -8.94
CA ALA A 2 -12.73 -7.69 -8.43
C ALA A 2 -12.80 -9.22 -8.60
N HIS A 3 -12.37 -9.75 -9.74
CA HIS A 3 -12.31 -11.21 -9.96
C HIS A 3 -11.40 -11.93 -8.96
N THR A 4 -10.23 -11.37 -8.64
CA THR A 4 -9.32 -11.91 -7.61
C THR A 4 -9.98 -11.91 -6.24
N LEU A 5 -10.58 -10.78 -5.84
CA LEU A 5 -11.22 -10.65 -4.53
C LEU A 5 -12.40 -11.61 -4.33
N ARG A 6 -13.10 -11.99 -5.41
CA ARG A 6 -14.19 -12.99 -5.35
C ARG A 6 -13.71 -14.39 -5.01
N LEU A 7 -12.43 -14.68 -5.23
CA LEU A 7 -11.81 -15.98 -4.92
C LEU A 7 -11.25 -16.04 -3.49
N VAL A 8 -11.22 -14.90 -2.79
CA VAL A 8 -10.76 -14.85 -1.41
C VAL A 8 -11.89 -15.35 -0.50
N ALA A 9 -11.55 -16.28 0.40
CA ALA A 9 -12.52 -16.80 1.37
C ALA A 9 -13.11 -15.65 2.20
N PRO A 10 -14.43 -15.63 2.47
CA PRO A 10 -15.04 -14.62 3.33
C PRO A 10 -14.59 -14.76 4.81
N PRO A 11 -14.69 -13.70 5.62
CA PRO A 11 -15.21 -12.37 5.29
C PRO A 11 -14.16 -11.51 4.55
N LEU A 12 -14.63 -10.73 3.57
CA LEU A 12 -13.88 -9.70 2.86
C LEU A 12 -14.79 -8.49 2.61
N LEU A 13 -14.29 -7.29 2.88
CA LEU A 13 -14.97 -6.03 2.59
C LEU A 13 -14.10 -5.18 1.67
N TRP A 14 -14.59 -4.90 0.47
CA TRP A 14 -13.89 -4.04 -0.47
C TRP A 14 -14.27 -2.57 -0.28
N MET A 15 -13.34 -1.74 0.16
CA MET A 15 -13.57 -0.29 0.26
C MET A 15 -13.05 0.39 -1.00
N VAL A 16 -13.94 1.07 -1.71
CA VAL A 16 -13.62 1.85 -2.92
C VAL A 16 -13.85 3.32 -2.60
N VAL A 17 -12.84 4.14 -2.86
CA VAL A 17 -12.86 5.58 -2.60
C VAL A 17 -12.58 6.31 -3.89
N GLU A 18 -13.49 7.21 -4.28
CA GLU A 18 -13.35 8.01 -5.50
C GLU A 18 -13.90 9.44 -5.31
N ALA A 19 -13.64 10.31 -6.29
CA ALA A 19 -14.19 11.64 -6.28
C ALA A 19 -15.71 11.58 -6.48
N ALA A 20 -16.46 12.46 -5.79
CA ALA A 20 -17.93 12.46 -5.84
C ALA A 20 -18.55 12.46 -7.27
N PRO A 21 -17.97 13.13 -8.29
CA PRO A 21 -18.51 13.09 -9.65
C PRO A 21 -18.48 11.72 -10.34
N ASP A 22 -17.55 10.82 -9.96
CA ASP A 22 -17.31 9.55 -10.68
C ASP A 22 -18.25 8.41 -10.23
N VAL A 23 -18.89 8.60 -9.07
CA VAL A 23 -19.73 7.64 -8.35
C VAL A 23 -20.75 6.88 -9.23
N PRO A 24 -21.51 7.51 -10.15
CA PRO A 24 -22.55 6.80 -10.88
C PRO A 24 -22.02 5.64 -11.73
N ALA A 25 -20.82 5.77 -12.32
CA ALA A 25 -20.22 4.73 -13.14
C ALA A 25 -19.72 3.57 -12.28
N THR A 26 -18.93 3.88 -11.24
CA THR A 26 -18.34 2.86 -10.37
C THR A 26 -19.40 2.14 -9.53
N ALA A 27 -20.45 2.83 -9.07
CA ALA A 27 -21.54 2.19 -8.34
C ALA A 27 -22.28 1.13 -9.18
N ARG A 28 -22.44 1.34 -10.49
CA ARG A 28 -23.01 0.33 -11.40
C ARG A 28 -22.09 -0.89 -11.51
N LEU A 29 -20.78 -0.67 -11.63
CA LEU A 29 -19.80 -1.76 -11.69
C LEU A 29 -19.77 -2.56 -10.39
N LEU A 30 -19.69 -1.91 -9.22
CA LEU A 30 -19.60 -2.59 -7.93
C LEU A 30 -20.80 -3.52 -7.67
N ARG A 31 -22.01 -3.11 -8.07
CA ARG A 31 -23.23 -3.93 -7.96
C ARG A 31 -23.16 -5.25 -8.73
N THR A 32 -22.39 -5.33 -9.81
CA THR A 32 -22.28 -6.57 -10.61
C THR A 32 -21.20 -7.52 -10.09
N THR A 33 -20.37 -7.09 -9.14
CA THR A 33 -19.22 -7.89 -8.66
C THR A 33 -19.61 -9.02 -7.71
N GLY A 34 -20.73 -8.90 -7.00
CA GLY A 34 -21.13 -9.83 -5.93
C GLY A 34 -20.24 -9.77 -4.68
N LEU A 35 -19.33 -8.80 -4.58
CA LEU A 35 -18.51 -8.56 -3.39
C LEU A 35 -19.27 -7.72 -2.37
N MET A 36 -19.02 -7.93 -1.08
CA MET A 36 -19.37 -6.93 -0.08
C MET A 36 -18.45 -5.73 -0.24
N TYR A 37 -19.01 -4.53 -0.38
CA TYR A 37 -18.23 -3.31 -0.56
C TYR A 37 -18.78 -2.14 0.25
N ARG A 38 -17.89 -1.18 0.57
CA ARG A 38 -18.27 0.18 0.94
C ARG A 38 -17.74 1.13 -0.12
N HIS A 39 -18.63 1.93 -0.69
CA HIS A 39 -18.28 2.95 -1.68
C HIS A 39 -18.28 4.31 -0.99
N LEU A 40 -17.10 4.91 -0.84
CA LEU A 40 -16.86 6.18 -0.17
C LEU A 40 -16.46 7.24 -1.18
N THR A 41 -16.70 8.49 -0.83
CA THR A 41 -16.49 9.63 -1.73
C THR A 41 -15.85 10.80 -1.03
N TYR A 42 -15.05 11.58 -1.74
CA TYR A 42 -14.56 12.89 -1.29
C TYR A 42 -14.97 14.00 -2.27
N LYS A 43 -14.93 15.25 -1.79
CA LYS A 43 -15.32 16.45 -2.56
C LYS A 43 -14.13 17.34 -2.91
N ASP A 44 -12.98 17.08 -2.31
CA ASP A 44 -11.74 17.79 -2.53
C ASP A 44 -11.29 17.69 -3.99
N ASN A 45 -10.84 18.80 -4.54
CA ASN A 45 -10.35 18.87 -5.92
C ASN A 45 -8.83 18.71 -5.93
N PHE A 46 -8.34 17.73 -6.67
CA PHE A 46 -6.91 17.52 -6.89
C PHE A 46 -6.52 17.96 -8.30
N THR A 47 -5.44 18.73 -8.42
CA THR A 47 -4.89 19.03 -9.74
C THR A 47 -4.20 17.80 -10.32
N ALA A 48 -3.97 17.78 -11.65
CA ALA A 48 -3.16 16.74 -12.26
C ALA A 48 -1.76 16.62 -11.63
N ALA A 49 -1.19 17.74 -11.18
CA ALA A 49 0.08 17.76 -10.44
C ALA A 49 -0.05 17.10 -9.06
N ASP A 50 -1.15 17.31 -8.35
CA ASP A 50 -1.40 16.66 -7.05
C ASP A 50 -1.60 15.14 -7.20
N ALA A 51 -2.33 14.71 -8.24
CA ALA A 51 -2.51 13.29 -8.57
C ALA A 51 -1.18 12.63 -8.97
N ALA A 52 -0.36 13.31 -9.78
CA ALA A 52 0.98 12.85 -10.16
C ALA A 52 1.92 12.75 -8.95
N ALA A 53 1.85 13.72 -8.03
CA ALA A 53 2.57 13.71 -6.76
C ALA A 53 2.01 12.71 -5.73
N GLY A 54 0.93 11.99 -6.05
CA GLY A 54 0.32 10.98 -5.17
C GLY A 54 -0.54 11.53 -4.02
N LYS A 55 -0.79 12.85 -3.95
CA LYS A 55 -1.57 13.47 -2.88
C LYS A 55 -3.03 13.01 -2.88
N GLU A 56 -3.62 12.84 -4.05
CA GLU A 56 -5.00 12.34 -4.18
C GLU A 56 -5.11 10.90 -3.65
N ARG A 57 -4.17 10.02 -4.03
CA ARG A 57 -4.14 8.63 -3.50
C ARG A 57 -3.93 8.60 -2.00
N HIS A 58 -3.10 9.50 -1.46
CA HIS A 58 -2.92 9.66 -0.01
C HIS A 58 -4.21 10.07 0.69
N HIS A 59 -4.92 11.06 0.13
CA HIS A 59 -6.22 11.51 0.63
C HIS A 59 -7.27 10.39 0.61
N GLN A 60 -7.40 9.67 -0.51
CA GLN A 60 -8.31 8.53 -0.65
C GLN A 60 -8.10 7.48 0.45
N ARG A 61 -6.84 7.14 0.75
CA ARG A 61 -6.51 6.19 1.81
C ARG A 61 -6.92 6.73 3.19
N ASN A 62 -6.65 7.99 3.49
CA ASN A 62 -7.05 8.61 4.76
C ASN A 62 -8.60 8.71 4.90
N VAL A 63 -9.35 8.94 3.81
CA VAL A 63 -10.81 8.86 3.81
C VAL A 63 -11.29 7.44 4.20
N ALA A 64 -10.67 6.40 3.63
CA ALA A 64 -10.98 5.02 4.02
C ALA A 64 -10.62 4.73 5.49
N LEU A 65 -9.45 5.18 5.94
CA LEU A 65 -9.00 4.96 7.33
C LEU A 65 -9.89 5.68 8.33
N GLY A 66 -10.26 6.95 8.09
CA GLY A 66 -11.20 7.67 8.95
C GLY A 66 -12.57 7.00 9.01
N HIS A 67 -13.03 6.39 7.91
CA HIS A 67 -14.27 5.61 7.91
C HIS A 67 -14.17 4.31 8.72
N ILE A 68 -13.03 3.62 8.64
CA ILE A 68 -12.72 2.43 9.44
C ILE A 68 -12.68 2.77 10.93
N GLU A 69 -12.00 3.87 11.28
CA GLU A 69 -11.87 4.35 12.64
C GLU A 69 -13.22 4.76 13.23
N HIS A 70 -13.98 5.58 12.50
CA HIS A 70 -15.29 6.07 12.94
C HIS A 70 -16.27 4.93 13.23
N HIS A 71 -16.31 3.92 12.36
CA HIS A 71 -17.21 2.78 12.52
C HIS A 71 -16.59 1.59 13.25
N ARG A 72 -15.34 1.70 13.71
CA ARG A 72 -14.57 0.64 14.37
C ARG A 72 -14.63 -0.70 13.63
N LEU A 73 -14.42 -0.66 12.31
CA LEU A 73 -14.51 -1.85 11.47
C LEU A 73 -13.35 -2.81 11.79
N ALA A 74 -13.62 -3.85 12.57
CA ALA A 74 -12.61 -4.82 12.99
C ALA A 74 -12.17 -5.70 11.81
N GLY A 75 -10.87 -5.72 11.52
CA GLY A 75 -10.29 -6.54 10.45
C GLY A 75 -8.85 -6.16 10.14
N VAL A 76 -8.29 -6.79 9.11
CA VAL A 76 -6.96 -6.46 8.58
C VAL A 76 -7.14 -5.56 7.35
N VAL A 77 -6.45 -4.42 7.37
CA VAL A 77 -6.49 -3.42 6.29
C VAL A 77 -5.31 -3.69 5.36
N LEU A 78 -5.63 -3.99 4.10
CA LEU A 78 -4.69 -4.15 2.99
C LEU A 78 -4.95 -3.04 1.96
N PHE A 79 -3.91 -2.31 1.56
CA PHE A 79 -4.00 -1.37 0.45
C PHE A 79 -3.71 -2.09 -0.86
N ALA A 80 -4.70 -2.12 -1.76
CA ALA A 80 -4.60 -2.77 -3.06
C ALA A 80 -4.85 -1.75 -4.17
N GLY A 81 -3.85 -1.56 -5.04
CA GLY A 81 -4.00 -0.83 -6.29
C GLY A 81 -4.81 -1.62 -7.31
N LEU A 82 -5.53 -0.96 -8.20
CA LEU A 82 -6.40 -1.63 -9.18
C LEU A 82 -5.64 -2.59 -10.13
N GLY A 83 -4.37 -2.29 -10.38
CA GLY A 83 -3.45 -3.08 -11.21
C GLY A 83 -2.61 -4.11 -10.45
N ASP A 84 -2.77 -4.22 -9.12
CA ASP A 84 -2.00 -5.17 -8.33
C ASP A 84 -2.42 -6.61 -8.63
N VAL A 85 -1.46 -7.52 -8.57
CA VAL A 85 -1.65 -8.96 -8.69
C VAL A 85 -1.26 -9.61 -7.37
N PHE A 86 -2.13 -10.50 -6.89
CA PHE A 86 -1.96 -11.22 -5.63
C PHE A 86 -1.99 -12.73 -5.87
N ASP A 87 -1.07 -13.45 -5.24
CA ASP A 87 -1.24 -14.89 -5.03
C ASP A 87 -2.43 -15.12 -4.10
N LEU A 88 -3.34 -16.06 -4.39
CA LEU A 88 -4.49 -16.30 -3.53
C LEU A 88 -4.10 -16.85 -2.14
N ARG A 89 -2.97 -17.55 -2.05
CA ARG A 89 -2.42 -18.07 -0.78
C ARG A 89 -2.01 -16.94 0.16
N PHE A 90 -1.79 -15.73 -0.36
CA PHE A 90 -1.42 -14.55 0.41
C PHE A 90 -2.49 -14.12 1.41
N PHE A 91 -3.77 -14.30 1.10
CA PHE A 91 -4.86 -13.78 1.93
C PHE A 91 -5.04 -14.54 3.25
N GLU A 92 -4.62 -15.80 3.32
CA GLU A 92 -4.73 -16.60 4.55
C GLU A 92 -3.79 -16.11 5.67
N PRO A 93 -2.47 -15.94 5.45
CA PRO A 93 -1.58 -15.43 6.49
C PRO A 93 -1.89 -13.97 6.87
N LEU A 94 -2.49 -13.17 5.98
CA LEU A 94 -2.96 -11.82 6.34
C LEU A 94 -3.95 -11.85 7.49
N ARG A 95 -4.85 -12.84 7.54
CA ARG A 95 -5.86 -12.97 8.61
C ARG A 95 -5.24 -13.20 9.99
N GLN A 96 -3.99 -13.65 10.04
CA GLN A 96 -3.24 -13.93 11.26
C GLN A 96 -2.40 -12.73 11.73
N ILE A 97 -2.56 -11.55 11.11
CA ILE A 97 -1.89 -10.32 11.55
C ILE A 97 -2.51 -9.87 12.88
N SER A 98 -1.68 -9.89 13.93
CA SER A 98 -2.03 -9.33 15.23
C SER A 98 -2.03 -7.80 15.14
N ALA A 99 -0.88 -7.16 14.92
CA ALA A 99 -0.76 -5.71 14.79
C ALA A 99 -0.42 -5.29 13.35
N PHE A 100 0.76 -5.64 12.86
CA PHE A 100 1.23 -5.32 11.51
C PHE A 100 1.80 -6.56 10.83
N GLY A 101 1.70 -6.60 9.51
CA GLY A 101 2.36 -7.59 8.66
C GLY A 101 3.05 -6.91 7.49
N ALA A 102 4.22 -7.40 7.09
CA ALA A 102 4.98 -6.89 5.96
C ALA A 102 5.51 -8.04 5.09
N TRP A 103 5.66 -7.80 3.79
CA TRP A 103 6.06 -8.82 2.82
C TRP A 103 6.87 -8.21 1.65
N PRO A 104 7.62 -9.04 0.91
CA PRO A 104 8.24 -8.62 -0.35
C PRO A 104 7.21 -8.30 -1.43
N VAL A 105 7.41 -7.17 -2.11
CA VAL A 105 6.64 -6.73 -3.28
C VAL A 105 7.56 -6.60 -4.47
N ALA A 106 7.17 -7.18 -5.60
CA ALA A 106 7.81 -6.91 -6.88
C ALA A 106 7.11 -5.74 -7.57
N THR A 107 7.83 -4.65 -7.76
CA THR A 107 7.36 -3.48 -8.51
C THR A 107 7.90 -3.52 -9.93
N MET A 108 6.99 -3.50 -10.90
CA MET A 108 7.30 -3.49 -12.32
C MET A 108 7.03 -2.10 -12.89
N SER A 109 8.03 -1.47 -13.53
CA SER A 109 7.77 -0.25 -14.29
C SER A 109 7.21 -0.61 -15.67
N ARG A 110 6.16 0.09 -16.08
CA ARG A 110 5.46 -0.19 -17.35
C ARG A 110 6.37 -0.01 -18.58
N ASP A 111 7.31 0.93 -18.50
CA ASP A 111 8.05 1.41 -19.68
C ASP A 111 9.50 0.88 -19.77
N GLU A 112 10.10 0.40 -18.66
CA GLU A 112 11.56 0.17 -18.62
C GLU A 112 12.00 -1.31 -18.53
N ARG A 113 11.10 -2.29 -18.68
CA ARG A 113 11.38 -3.72 -18.37
C ARG A 113 12.10 -3.90 -17.03
N LYS A 114 11.85 -2.99 -16.09
CA LYS A 114 12.55 -2.91 -14.81
C LYS A 114 11.68 -3.51 -13.72
N VAL A 115 12.27 -4.44 -12.98
CA VAL A 115 11.64 -5.10 -11.84
C VAL A 115 12.49 -4.84 -10.61
N VAL A 116 11.89 -4.24 -9.59
CA VAL A 116 12.54 -4.02 -8.30
C VAL A 116 11.75 -4.74 -7.22
N VAL A 117 12.41 -5.60 -6.46
CA VAL A 117 11.79 -6.27 -5.30
C VAL A 117 12.21 -5.54 -4.04
N ARG A 118 11.23 -5.08 -3.26
CA ARG A 118 11.44 -4.44 -1.96
C ARG A 118 10.64 -5.16 -0.89
N GLY A 119 11.20 -5.27 0.30
CA GLY A 119 10.51 -5.96 1.39
C GLY A 119 11.30 -6.02 2.67
N PRO A 120 10.71 -6.60 3.72
CA PRO A 120 11.41 -6.85 4.98
C PRO A 120 12.45 -7.97 4.81
N ALA A 121 13.59 -7.82 5.46
CA ALA A 121 14.51 -8.92 5.74
C ALA A 121 14.03 -9.60 7.03
N CYS A 122 13.89 -10.92 7.00
CA CYS A 122 13.27 -11.67 8.08
C CYS A 122 14.16 -12.81 8.56
N ASN A 123 14.10 -13.10 9.85
CA ASN A 123 14.60 -14.35 10.43
C ASN A 123 13.40 -15.05 11.04
N SER A 124 12.96 -16.17 10.46
CA SER A 124 11.62 -16.72 10.64
C SER A 124 10.55 -15.67 10.34
N SER A 125 9.60 -15.40 11.24
CA SER A 125 8.60 -14.35 11.05
C SER A 125 8.99 -12.99 11.65
N ALA A 126 10.17 -12.86 12.26
CA ALA A 126 10.62 -11.61 12.85
C ALA A 126 11.34 -10.74 11.80
N VAL A 127 10.91 -9.48 11.67
CA VAL A 127 11.55 -8.50 10.78
C VAL A 127 12.85 -7.99 11.42
N THR A 128 13.96 -8.10 10.70
CA THR A 128 15.30 -7.67 11.15
C THR A 128 15.82 -6.47 10.36
N GLY A 129 15.16 -6.10 9.26
CA GLY A 129 15.52 -4.96 8.43
C GLY A 129 14.70 -4.88 7.16
N TRP A 130 15.21 -4.16 6.17
CA TRP A 130 14.58 -4.00 4.86
C TRP A 130 15.61 -4.20 3.76
N PHE A 131 15.16 -4.71 2.61
CA PHE A 131 15.99 -4.88 1.44
C PHE A 131 15.33 -4.29 0.20
N SER A 132 16.16 -3.91 -0.76
CA SER A 132 15.76 -3.58 -2.13
C SER A 132 16.71 -4.25 -3.11
N ARG A 133 16.17 -4.98 -4.09
CA ARG A 133 16.92 -5.67 -5.14
C ARG A 133 16.39 -5.24 -6.51
N ASP A 134 17.26 -4.68 -7.33
CA ASP A 134 16.96 -4.30 -8.71
C ASP A 134 17.36 -5.43 -9.66
N PHE A 135 16.44 -5.91 -10.49
CA PHE A 135 16.63 -6.99 -11.45
C PHE A 135 16.75 -6.52 -12.91
N SER A 136 16.82 -5.20 -13.17
CA SER A 136 16.89 -4.63 -14.52
C SER A 136 18.11 -5.05 -15.34
N ASN A 137 19.28 -5.23 -14.70
CA ASN A 137 20.55 -5.46 -15.40
C ASN A 137 21.06 -6.92 -15.34
N GLY A 138 20.22 -7.88 -14.92
CA GLY A 138 20.63 -9.30 -14.75
C GLY A 138 21.57 -9.57 -13.56
N THR A 139 22.12 -8.52 -12.93
CA THR A 139 22.81 -8.57 -11.65
C THR A 139 21.93 -7.93 -10.57
N ALA A 140 21.63 -8.67 -9.51
CA ALA A 140 20.84 -8.17 -8.39
C ALA A 140 21.68 -7.21 -7.56
N ALA A 141 21.62 -5.91 -7.87
CA ALA A 141 22.15 -4.89 -6.97
C ALA A 141 21.26 -4.84 -5.72
N ALA A 142 21.79 -5.34 -4.60
CA ALA A 142 21.08 -5.35 -3.31
C ALA A 142 21.52 -4.13 -2.48
N SER A 143 20.54 -3.36 -2.02
CA SER A 143 20.75 -2.37 -0.95
C SER A 143 19.97 -2.78 0.29
N THR A 144 20.61 -2.60 1.45
CA THR A 144 20.05 -2.87 2.78
C THR A 144 19.74 -1.57 3.54
N ALA A 145 19.74 -0.44 2.83
CA ALA A 145 19.42 0.84 3.44
C ALA A 145 17.97 0.84 3.90
N ARG A 146 17.74 1.29 5.14
CA ARG A 146 16.40 1.47 5.68
C ARG A 146 15.64 2.44 4.78
N PRO A 147 14.46 2.05 4.24
CA PRO A 147 13.69 2.95 3.41
C PRO A 147 13.18 4.13 4.25
N ARG A 148 13.10 5.31 3.63
CA ARG A 148 12.51 6.50 4.27
C ARG A 148 11.01 6.36 4.47
N GLU A 149 10.36 5.60 3.60
CA GLU A 149 8.93 5.31 3.60
C GLU A 149 8.72 3.88 3.11
N VAL A 150 7.85 3.12 3.78
CA VAL A 150 7.43 1.80 3.30
C VAL A 150 6.29 1.99 2.31
N ASP A 151 6.41 1.31 1.18
CA ASP A 151 5.39 1.27 0.16
C ASP A 151 4.08 0.68 0.73
N VAL A 152 2.95 1.35 0.49
CA VAL A 152 1.62 0.93 0.96
C VAL A 152 1.23 -0.47 0.49
N HIS A 153 1.82 -0.96 -0.60
CA HIS A 153 1.58 -2.30 -1.15
C HIS A 153 2.34 -3.40 -0.38
N GLY A 154 3.30 -3.02 0.49
CA GLY A 154 4.20 -3.92 1.20
C GLY A 154 3.83 -4.23 2.65
N PHE A 155 2.70 -3.72 3.13
CA PHE A 155 2.22 -3.99 4.48
C PHE A 155 0.71 -3.99 4.62
N ALA A 156 0.24 -4.61 5.71
CA ALA A 156 -1.13 -4.52 6.21
C ALA A 156 -1.10 -4.39 7.73
N PHE A 157 -2.22 -3.96 8.30
CA PHE A 157 -2.33 -3.78 9.74
C PHE A 157 -3.72 -4.12 10.26
N ASN A 158 -3.80 -4.47 11.53
CA ASN A 158 -5.06 -4.67 12.23
C ASN A 158 -5.71 -3.31 12.50
N SER A 159 -6.94 -3.12 12.03
CA SER A 159 -7.64 -1.84 12.11
C SER A 159 -7.82 -1.31 13.52
N SER A 160 -7.81 -2.18 14.54
CA SER A 160 -7.89 -1.76 15.95
C SER A 160 -6.73 -0.87 16.39
N VAL A 161 -5.62 -0.84 15.65
CA VAL A 161 -4.53 0.14 15.86
C VAL A 161 -5.02 1.59 15.73
N LEU A 162 -6.06 1.85 14.94
CA LEU A 162 -6.62 3.20 14.76
C LEU A 162 -7.52 3.63 15.92
N TRP A 163 -8.31 2.71 16.49
CA TRP A 163 -9.42 3.06 17.39
C TRP A 163 -9.35 2.40 18.78
N ASP A 164 -8.38 1.52 19.04
CA ASP A 164 -8.12 0.86 20.32
C ASP A 164 -6.60 0.80 20.60
N PRO A 165 -5.98 1.96 20.91
CA PRO A 165 -4.53 2.04 21.12
C PRO A 165 -4.07 1.36 22.41
N GLU A 166 -4.94 1.18 23.40
CA GLU A 166 -4.59 0.54 24.67
C GLU A 166 -4.20 -0.92 24.48
N ARG A 167 -4.87 -1.60 23.54
CA ARG A 167 -4.59 -2.98 23.16
C ARG A 167 -3.17 -3.22 22.63
N TRP A 168 -2.55 -2.21 22.02
CA TRP A 168 -1.28 -2.37 21.30
C TRP A 168 -0.07 -1.79 22.03
N GLY A 169 -0.31 -1.11 23.15
CA GLY A 169 0.69 -0.30 23.85
C GLY A 169 0.78 1.11 23.26
N ARG A 170 1.21 2.08 24.08
CA ARG A 170 1.41 3.45 23.61
C ARG A 170 2.51 3.46 22.55
N TYR A 171 2.17 3.81 21.31
CA TYR A 171 3.15 4.10 20.28
C TYR A 171 3.97 5.33 20.70
N PRO A 172 5.30 5.35 20.49
CA PRO A 172 6.13 6.51 20.78
C PRO A 172 5.86 7.58 19.73
N THR A 173 4.77 8.32 19.88
CA THR A 173 4.56 9.55 19.12
C THR A 173 4.22 10.63 20.13
N SER A 174 5.22 11.43 20.47
CA SER A 174 5.01 12.84 20.77
C SER A 174 4.11 13.39 19.65
N GLU A 175 2.88 13.75 20.01
CA GLU A 175 1.73 13.94 19.13
C GLU A 175 2.06 14.51 17.74
N PRO A 176 1.49 13.88 16.70
CA PRO A 176 0.59 14.60 15.84
C PRO A 176 -0.80 14.00 16.04
N ASP A 177 -1.75 14.87 16.30
CA ASP A 177 -3.19 14.63 16.24
C ASP A 177 -3.53 13.43 15.34
N LYS A 178 -3.91 12.29 15.96
CA LYS A 178 -4.28 11.04 15.28
C LYS A 178 -5.34 11.28 14.20
N SER A 179 -6.05 12.41 14.27
CA SER A 179 -7.09 12.80 13.32
C SER A 179 -6.59 13.35 11.98
N GLN A 180 -5.32 13.76 11.82
CA GLN A 180 -4.91 14.48 10.60
C GLN A 180 -4.28 13.61 9.50
N ASP A 181 -3.55 12.53 9.82
CA ASP A 181 -2.90 11.68 8.80
C ASP A 181 -2.63 10.24 9.30
N SER A 182 -3.70 9.44 9.38
CA SER A 182 -3.64 8.02 9.78
C SER A 182 -2.68 7.20 8.91
N MET A 183 -2.53 7.53 7.63
CA MET A 183 -1.62 6.84 6.71
C MET A 183 -0.15 6.98 7.12
N LYS A 184 0.29 8.22 7.42
CA LYS A 184 1.67 8.43 7.89
C LYS A 184 1.94 7.71 9.20
N PHE A 185 0.97 7.72 10.11
CA PHE A 185 1.07 7.01 11.38
C PHE A 185 1.32 5.51 11.18
N VAL A 186 0.51 4.82 10.36
CA VAL A 186 0.70 3.37 10.14
C VAL A 186 2.00 3.05 9.41
N GLN A 187 2.43 3.88 8.47
CA GLN A 187 3.73 3.71 7.80
C GLN A 187 4.90 3.89 8.76
N GLN A 188 4.83 4.87 9.66
CA GLN A 188 5.86 5.13 10.66
C GLN A 188 6.01 3.94 11.62
N VAL A 189 4.91 3.38 12.11
CA VAL A 189 4.95 2.23 13.03
C VAL A 189 5.59 1.01 12.37
N VAL A 190 5.23 0.70 11.12
CA VAL A 190 5.82 -0.41 10.36
C VAL A 190 7.34 -0.23 10.19
N LEU A 191 7.79 1.01 10.06
CA LEU A 191 9.20 1.33 9.90
C LEU A 191 9.99 1.32 11.21
N GLU A 192 9.39 1.74 12.32
CA GLU A 192 10.10 2.03 13.57
C GLU A 192 10.03 0.92 14.61
N ASP A 193 8.95 0.13 14.64
CA ASP A 193 8.74 -0.89 15.66
C ASP A 193 8.60 -2.29 15.04
N PHE A 194 9.73 -2.90 14.66
CA PHE A 194 9.77 -4.25 14.10
C PHE A 194 9.20 -5.31 15.05
N SER A 195 9.14 -5.06 16.36
CA SER A 195 8.54 -5.99 17.32
C SER A 195 7.03 -6.18 17.11
N LYS A 196 6.38 -5.24 16.42
CA LYS A 196 4.96 -5.26 16.10
C LYS A 196 4.67 -5.77 14.69
N VAL A 197 5.70 -5.99 13.87
CA VAL A 197 5.60 -6.34 12.46
C VAL A 197 5.96 -7.81 12.25
N LYS A 198 5.01 -8.57 11.70
CA LYS A 198 5.23 -9.96 11.29
C LYS A 198 5.64 -10.03 9.82
N GLY A 199 6.72 -10.75 9.54
CA GLY A 199 7.13 -11.12 8.18
C GLY A 199 6.20 -12.17 7.56
N ILE A 200 5.74 -11.93 6.33
CA ILE A 200 4.85 -12.81 5.57
C ILE A 200 5.45 -13.06 4.17
N PRO A 201 5.59 -14.32 3.71
CA PRO A 201 5.48 -15.54 4.52
C PRO A 201 6.66 -15.63 5.50
N SER A 202 6.78 -16.73 6.24
CA SER A 202 7.98 -16.97 7.06
C SER A 202 9.26 -16.83 6.21
N ASP A 203 10.29 -16.24 6.81
CA ASP A 203 11.56 -15.83 6.20
C ASP A 203 11.44 -14.78 5.08
N CYS A 204 10.24 -14.26 4.82
CA CYS A 204 9.98 -13.26 3.77
C CYS A 204 10.60 -13.69 2.43
N SER A 205 10.50 -15.00 2.16
CA SER A 205 11.26 -15.71 1.13
C SER A 205 10.59 -15.69 -0.24
N GLU A 206 9.30 -15.40 -0.29
CA GLU A 206 8.50 -15.40 -1.52
C GLU A 206 7.90 -14.02 -1.80
N VAL A 207 7.87 -13.66 -3.08
CA VAL A 207 7.04 -12.55 -3.57
C VAL A 207 5.64 -13.09 -3.83
N MET A 208 4.65 -12.57 -3.11
CA MET A 208 3.23 -12.93 -3.30
C MET A 208 2.39 -11.76 -3.83
N VAL A 209 3.00 -10.59 -3.99
CA VAL A 209 2.36 -9.35 -4.44
C VAL A 209 3.22 -8.71 -5.53
N TRP A 210 2.57 -8.41 -6.66
CA TRP A 210 3.16 -7.68 -7.77
C TRP A 210 2.40 -6.39 -8.00
N HIS A 211 3.13 -5.28 -7.99
CA HIS A 211 2.61 -3.95 -8.26
C HIS A 211 3.11 -3.45 -9.60
N VAL A 212 2.20 -2.94 -10.44
CA VAL A 212 2.57 -2.26 -11.68
C VAL A 212 2.59 -0.77 -11.42
N ASP A 213 3.80 -0.20 -11.44
CA ASP A 213 3.98 1.24 -11.29
C ASP A 213 3.58 1.93 -12.60
N THR A 214 2.47 2.67 -12.53
CA THR A 214 1.95 3.49 -13.62
C THR A 214 2.32 4.96 -13.49
N THR A 215 3.18 5.32 -12.52
CA THR A 215 3.68 6.68 -12.45
C THR A 215 4.55 6.96 -13.67
N ILE A 216 4.19 7.99 -14.43
CA ILE A 216 4.96 8.41 -15.59
C ILE A 216 6.26 9.03 -15.06
N PRO A 217 7.45 8.61 -15.51
CA PRO A 217 8.69 9.23 -15.09
C PRO A 217 8.61 10.72 -15.38
N SER A 218 8.90 11.57 -14.39
CA SER A 218 9.08 13.00 -14.62
C SER A 218 10.16 13.16 -15.70
N SER A 219 9.82 13.72 -16.85
CA SER A 219 10.76 13.97 -17.93
C SER A 219 11.77 15.05 -17.50
N SER A 220 12.79 14.67 -16.73
CA SER A 220 13.90 15.54 -16.34
C SER A 220 15.17 15.09 -17.03
N SER A 221 15.17 15.11 -18.37
CA SER A 221 16.37 15.22 -19.21
C SER A 221 15.97 15.35 -20.69
N GLN A 222 15.40 16.48 -21.09
CA GLN A 222 15.53 16.89 -22.50
C GLN A 222 16.84 17.68 -22.63
N PRO A 223 17.77 17.31 -23.54
CA PRO A 223 18.88 18.17 -23.86
C PRO A 223 18.36 19.42 -24.57
N SER A 224 18.72 20.59 -24.05
CA SER A 224 18.46 21.89 -24.67
C SER A 224 18.87 21.91 -26.15
N PRO A 225 18.06 22.49 -27.07
CA PRO A 225 18.41 22.54 -28.48
C PRO A 225 19.67 23.37 -28.68
N ARG A 226 20.71 22.76 -29.26
CA ARG A 226 21.91 23.46 -29.71
C ARG A 226 21.52 24.47 -30.79
N ASN A 227 21.58 25.76 -30.43
CA ASN A 227 21.58 26.86 -31.40
C ASN A 227 22.74 26.66 -32.38
N LYS A 228 22.44 26.31 -33.63
CA LYS A 228 23.37 26.49 -34.74
C LYS A 228 23.30 27.95 -35.17
N ARG A 229 24.28 28.74 -34.72
CA ARG A 229 24.63 30.00 -35.38
C ARG A 229 25.07 29.69 -36.81
N ARG A 230 24.56 30.46 -37.76
CA ARG A 230 25.09 30.56 -39.12
C ARG A 230 25.67 31.96 -39.28
#